data_AF-A0A532D4D3-F1
#
_entry.id   AF-A0A532D4D3-F1
#
_cell.length_a   1.000
_cell.length_b   1.000
_cell.length_c   1.000
_cell.angle_alpha   90.00
_cell.angle_beta   90.00
_cell.angle_gamma   90.00
#
_symmetry.space_group_name_H-M   'P 1'
#
loop_
_entity.id
_entity.type
_entity.pdbx_description
1 polymer ?
#
loop_
_entity_poly.entity_id
_entity_poly.type
_entity_poly.pdbx_seq_one_letter_code
_entity_poly.pdbx_strand_id
1 'polypeptide(L)'
;MEPSTSSTTSDVCEETALDRSLVVRHFRQIVLWPLQLMPIRDDLPIQKHCDFIQTQGFNNLWREVEDEFTGDPSQFQERHYGEFITFLPSIQRFLYGEGTGRGPGINQESPIRVFRRTDIARVRMTYLDPKSVPVIFEVAHIDLYFFYDIDIVILAMEIFADDLSLACVEDTMLRFARGYPTYWESEGQGGHCLKKAEWLARDGTVLASSDYEHKEKYLSFVCQYRAPCIASHWEFLLEPLVLHHSGKTGLIRYRQIESHLLPLMAYLTIDNPAALTRGNFIRLGLAAAPDPSDSLPYSERHLCDFEDRYFYDRYWSEQDPKRPGTRFICSGRVLTQVSDCSDRFLAIRKTGLEQFRHEYFVLFLIAHFHKAAMLMLSDRLVDALNRLEPGNLESVRNFRHMIQQILGMFLRFTHRYWFQDVSEHTQVKELFRMTNRHLGTAQLYTEVREAIEDMSQYLDSEVLRRQGETMVRLTVVTTVGLIGMATTGFLGMNLIAEADSPFIRKLFIFLCVLIPTTAVTVYTVLKSRRLSEFLEKVSDERALVRVKFAAFLNVWRTKHDRLH
;
A
#
# COMPACT_ATOMS: atom_id res chain seq x y z
N MET A 1 44.51 -11.10 78.71
CA MET A 1 44.73 -10.37 77.45
C MET A 1 43.90 -11.06 76.40
N GLU A 2 42.78 -10.43 76.09
CA GLU A 2 41.64 -10.95 75.34
C GLU A 2 41.97 -11.22 73.86
N PRO A 3 41.20 -12.10 73.20
CA PRO A 3 41.14 -12.20 71.75
C PRO A 3 40.08 -11.24 71.18
N SER A 4 40.37 -10.56 70.08
CA SER A 4 39.36 -9.78 69.34
C SER A 4 39.13 -10.37 67.94
N THR A 5 37.96 -10.98 67.79
CA THR A 5 37.26 -11.32 66.55
C THR A 5 36.44 -10.12 66.04
N SER A 6 36.03 -10.19 64.75
CA SER A 6 35.10 -9.30 64.01
C SER A 6 35.71 -7.98 63.50
N SER A 7 35.45 -7.49 62.29
CA SER A 7 34.31 -7.67 61.38
C SER A 7 34.74 -7.55 59.90
N THR A 8 34.24 -8.44 59.06
CA THR A 8 34.26 -8.35 57.61
C THR A 8 32.85 -8.70 57.16
N THR A 9 31.99 -7.71 56.95
CA THR A 9 30.68 -7.78 56.26
C THR A 9 29.91 -6.49 56.53
N SER A 10 30.12 -5.46 55.71
CA SER A 10 29.17 -4.34 55.61
C SER A 10 29.24 -3.56 54.29
N ASP A 11 30.35 -3.64 53.54
CA ASP A 11 30.56 -2.69 52.42
C ASP A 11 30.30 -3.27 51.01
N VAL A 12 29.59 -4.40 50.90
CA VAL A 12 29.20 -4.98 49.59
C VAL A 12 27.67 -5.04 49.43
N CYS A 13 26.90 -4.57 50.41
CA CYS A 13 25.43 -4.60 50.38
C CYS A 13 24.76 -3.25 50.03
N GLU A 14 25.51 -2.19 49.77
CA GLU A 14 24.95 -0.86 49.47
C GLU A 14 25.06 -0.41 48.00
N GLU A 15 25.62 -1.22 47.10
CA GLU A 15 25.68 -0.91 45.65
C GLU A 15 24.56 -1.55 44.81
N THR A 16 23.65 -2.31 45.42
CA THR A 16 22.50 -2.95 44.73
C THR A 16 21.17 -2.19 44.89
N ALA A 17 21.20 -0.90 45.28
CA ALA A 17 19.99 -0.15 45.62
C ALA A 17 19.65 1.04 44.68
N LEU A 18 20.27 1.15 43.51
CA LEU A 18 20.06 2.30 42.61
C LEU A 18 19.70 1.97 41.15
N ASP A 19 19.00 0.86 40.91
CA ASP A 19 18.21 0.71 39.68
C ASP A 19 16.72 0.74 40.05
N ARG A 20 16.23 1.93 40.39
CA ARG A 20 14.78 2.18 40.40
C ARG A 20 14.35 2.16 38.93
N SER A 21 14.10 0.96 38.40
CA SER A 21 13.56 0.76 37.06
C SER A 21 12.39 1.73 36.84
N LEU A 22 12.53 2.66 35.89
CA LEU A 22 11.47 3.60 35.56
C LEU A 22 10.18 2.83 35.29
N VAL A 23 9.13 3.13 36.05
CA VAL A 23 7.83 2.45 35.95
C VAL A 23 6.91 3.25 35.01
N VAL A 24 6.40 2.56 34.01
CA VAL A 24 5.33 3.04 33.12
C VAL A 24 4.01 2.65 33.77
N ARG A 25 3.28 3.65 34.27
CA ARG A 25 2.03 3.47 35.02
C ARG A 25 0.93 2.88 34.15
N HIS A 26 0.83 3.36 32.93
CA HIS A 26 -0.09 2.84 31.93
C HIS A 26 0.61 2.77 30.59
N PHE A 27 0.55 1.60 29.96
CA PHE A 27 1.08 1.37 28.64
C PHE A 27 -0.04 0.87 27.73
N ARG A 28 -0.09 1.44 26.52
CA ARG A 28 -0.88 0.89 25.41
C ARG A 28 -0.05 0.79 24.16
N GLN A 29 -0.33 -0.24 23.37
CA GLN A 29 0.21 -0.40 22.04
C GLN A 29 -0.90 -0.71 21.06
N ILE A 30 -0.99 0.08 20.00
CA ILE A 30 -1.85 -0.19 18.85
C ILE A 30 -0.97 -0.67 17.71
N VAL A 31 -1.20 -1.87 17.19
CA VAL A 31 -0.49 -2.40 16.02
C VAL A 31 -1.41 -2.34 14.81
N LEU A 32 -0.91 -1.82 13.69
CA LEU A 32 -1.57 -1.88 12.39
C LEU A 32 -0.85 -2.88 11.50
N TRP A 33 -1.61 -3.76 10.86
CA TRP A 33 -1.07 -4.69 9.86
C TRP A 33 -1.81 -4.55 8.54
N PRO A 34 -1.26 -3.73 7.61
CA PRO A 34 -1.78 -3.64 6.25
C PRO A 34 -1.47 -4.91 5.45
N LEU A 35 -2.50 -5.43 4.79
CA LEU A 35 -2.48 -6.65 4.01
C LEU A 35 -3.18 -6.44 2.67
N GLN A 36 -2.65 -7.07 1.63
CA GLN A 36 -3.27 -7.07 0.31
C GLN A 36 -4.23 -8.25 0.24
N LEU A 37 -5.46 -7.97 -0.17
CA LEU A 37 -6.43 -8.99 -0.53
C LEU A 37 -6.21 -9.44 -1.96
N MET A 38 -6.28 -10.75 -2.16
CA MET A 38 -6.16 -11.37 -3.47
C MET A 38 -7.54 -11.47 -4.11
N PRO A 39 -7.67 -11.22 -5.42
CA PRO A 39 -8.97 -11.27 -6.09
C PRO A 39 -9.64 -12.62 -5.89
N ILE A 40 -10.95 -12.60 -5.58
CA ILE A 40 -11.79 -13.81 -5.50
C ILE A 40 -12.22 -14.21 -6.91
N ARG A 41 -12.48 -13.20 -7.75
CA ARG A 41 -12.95 -13.35 -9.12
C ARG A 41 -12.12 -12.45 -10.04
N ASP A 42 -11.32 -13.05 -10.92
CA ASP A 42 -10.41 -12.31 -11.80
C ASP A 42 -11.13 -11.41 -12.83
N ASP A 43 -12.42 -11.67 -13.09
CA ASP A 43 -13.24 -10.94 -14.07
C ASP A 43 -13.92 -9.69 -13.50
N LEU A 44 -13.94 -9.51 -12.18
CA LEU A 44 -14.60 -8.36 -11.54
C LEU A 44 -13.61 -7.25 -11.17
N PRO A 45 -13.87 -6.00 -11.57
CA PRO A 45 -13.01 -4.87 -11.21
C PRO A 45 -13.10 -4.48 -9.74
N ILE A 46 -14.20 -4.83 -9.06
CA ILE A 46 -14.45 -4.54 -7.64
C ILE A 46 -14.72 -5.86 -6.93
N GLN A 47 -13.88 -6.17 -5.94
CA GLN A 47 -14.03 -7.36 -5.12
C GLN A 47 -14.85 -7.04 -3.86
N LYS A 48 -15.91 -7.79 -3.62
CA LYS A 48 -16.80 -7.62 -2.45
C LYS A 48 -16.33 -8.47 -1.27
N HIS A 49 -15.05 -8.32 -0.88
CA HIS A 49 -14.43 -9.16 0.15
C HIS A 49 -15.19 -9.17 1.48
N CYS A 50 -15.65 -7.99 1.94
CA CYS A 50 -16.39 -7.84 3.20
C CYS A 50 -17.76 -8.55 3.18
N ASP A 51 -18.47 -8.58 2.06
CA ASP A 51 -19.76 -9.28 1.93
C ASP A 51 -19.61 -10.79 2.16
N PHE A 52 -18.45 -11.37 1.80
CA PHE A 52 -18.15 -12.78 2.05
C PHE A 52 -17.90 -13.09 3.53
N ILE A 53 -17.45 -12.12 4.33
CA ILE A 53 -17.31 -12.28 5.78
C ILE A 53 -18.68 -12.36 6.45
N GLN A 54 -19.68 -11.66 5.91
CA GLN A 54 -21.04 -11.68 6.43
C GLN A 54 -21.83 -12.95 6.08
N THR A 55 -21.30 -13.79 5.17
CA THR A 55 -21.99 -15.01 4.75
C THR A 55 -22.05 -16.01 5.92
N GLN A 56 -23.17 -16.74 6.07
CA GLN A 56 -23.42 -17.57 7.26
C GLN A 56 -22.31 -18.60 7.49
N GLY A 57 -21.62 -18.48 8.64
CA GLY A 57 -20.48 -19.29 9.05
C GLY A 57 -19.37 -18.48 9.75
N PHE A 58 -19.07 -17.27 9.24
CA PHE A 58 -17.96 -16.43 9.75
C PHE A 58 -18.39 -15.26 10.64
N ASN A 59 -19.68 -14.89 10.62
CA ASN A 59 -20.28 -13.86 11.46
C ASN A 59 -20.11 -14.12 12.99
N ASN A 60 -19.77 -15.36 13.37
CA ASN A 60 -19.49 -15.69 14.77
C ASN A 60 -18.14 -15.14 15.27
N LEU A 61 -17.14 -15.01 14.39
CA LEU A 61 -15.80 -14.54 14.73
C LEU A 61 -15.66 -13.04 14.50
N TRP A 62 -16.06 -12.58 13.31
CA TRP A 62 -15.98 -11.18 12.88
C TRP A 62 -17.38 -10.60 12.81
N ARG A 63 -17.68 -9.67 13.71
CA ARG A 63 -18.94 -8.94 13.72
C ARG A 63 -18.72 -7.55 13.17
N GLU A 64 -19.51 -7.15 12.19
CA GLU A 64 -19.47 -5.78 11.72
C GLU A 64 -19.79 -4.83 12.88
N VAL A 65 -18.95 -3.82 13.04
CA VAL A 65 -19.21 -2.72 13.97
C VAL A 65 -20.15 -1.77 13.24
N GLU A 66 -21.39 -1.66 13.73
CA GLU A 66 -22.35 -0.71 13.20
C GLU A 66 -21.82 0.72 13.32
N ASP A 67 -22.10 1.54 12.31
CA ASP A 67 -21.72 2.95 12.31
C ASP A 67 -22.38 3.67 13.50
N GLU A 68 -21.58 4.41 14.26
CA GLU A 68 -22.01 5.17 15.44
C GLU A 68 -22.95 6.34 15.05
N PHE A 69 -22.99 6.71 13.76
CA PHE A 69 -23.91 7.68 13.18
C PHE A 69 -25.26 7.05 12.81
N THR A 70 -25.97 6.52 13.81
CA THR A 70 -27.27 5.82 13.64
C THR A 70 -28.45 6.74 13.29
N GLY A 71 -28.25 8.06 13.32
CA GLY A 71 -29.30 9.06 13.15
C GLY A 71 -30.12 9.36 14.42
N ASP A 72 -29.89 8.61 15.51
CA ASP A 72 -30.49 8.85 16.83
C ASP A 72 -29.49 9.60 17.74
N PRO A 73 -29.74 10.89 18.08
CA PRO A 73 -28.84 11.66 18.94
C PRO A 73 -28.65 11.06 20.33
N SER A 74 -29.58 10.24 20.83
CA SER A 74 -29.46 9.63 22.16
C SER A 74 -28.41 8.53 22.23
N GLN A 75 -28.02 7.97 21.07
CA GLN A 75 -26.97 6.96 20.93
C GLN A 75 -25.61 7.60 20.59
N PHE A 76 -25.60 8.90 20.26
CA PHE A 76 -24.41 9.62 19.83
C PHE A 76 -23.72 10.32 21.01
N GLN A 77 -22.54 9.80 21.39
CA GLN A 77 -21.76 10.31 22.51
C GLN A 77 -20.90 11.53 22.12
N GLU A 78 -20.66 12.45 23.06
CA GLU A 78 -19.88 13.68 22.85
C GLU A 78 -18.46 13.42 22.31
N ARG A 79 -17.85 12.30 22.69
CA ARG A 79 -16.54 11.89 22.17
C ARG A 79 -16.52 11.77 20.63
N HIS A 80 -17.58 11.21 20.04
CA HIS A 80 -17.74 11.02 18.60
C HIS A 80 -17.92 12.36 17.88
N TYR A 81 -18.66 13.29 18.49
CA TYR A 81 -18.77 14.66 17.97
C TYR A 81 -17.39 15.31 17.87
N GLY A 82 -16.60 15.23 18.95
CA GLY A 82 -15.31 15.86 18.95
C GLY A 82 -14.27 15.18 18.04
N GLU A 83 -14.40 13.88 17.76
CA GLU A 83 -13.61 13.21 16.70
C GLU A 83 -14.01 13.71 15.31
N PHE A 84 -15.32 13.77 15.04
CA PHE A 84 -15.87 14.21 13.76
C PHE A 84 -15.41 15.62 13.37
N ILE A 85 -15.50 16.59 14.28
CA ILE A 85 -15.13 17.99 13.99
C ILE A 85 -13.61 18.21 13.87
N THR A 86 -12.79 17.25 14.32
CA THR A 86 -11.34 17.34 14.18
C THR A 86 -10.92 17.19 12.72
N PHE A 87 -11.65 16.43 11.91
CA PHE A 87 -11.26 16.11 10.55
C PHE A 87 -11.91 17.03 9.50
N LEU A 88 -11.22 17.19 8.36
CA LEU A 88 -11.75 17.94 7.21
C LEU A 88 -12.99 17.23 6.62
N PRO A 89 -13.90 17.96 5.93
CA PRO A 89 -15.11 17.37 5.36
C PRO A 89 -14.87 16.19 4.41
N SER A 90 -13.77 16.20 3.64
CA SER A 90 -13.39 15.07 2.77
C SER A 90 -13.06 13.81 3.57
N ILE A 91 -12.41 13.97 4.72
CA ILE A 91 -12.05 12.87 5.62
C ILE A 91 -13.28 12.38 6.38
N GLN A 92 -14.16 13.28 6.81
CA GLN A 92 -15.44 12.90 7.43
C GLN A 92 -16.25 12.00 6.49
N ARG A 93 -16.36 12.35 5.21
CA ARG A 93 -17.02 11.49 4.20
C ARG A 93 -16.31 10.16 3.99
N PHE A 94 -14.99 10.15 4.09
CA PHE A 94 -14.19 8.94 4.00
C PHE A 94 -14.44 7.98 5.18
N LEU A 95 -14.50 8.51 6.41
CA LEU A 95 -14.64 7.72 7.63
C LEU A 95 -16.09 7.31 7.92
N TYR A 96 -17.03 8.22 7.74
CA TYR A 96 -18.41 8.10 8.22
C TYR A 96 -19.45 8.15 7.10
N GLY A 97 -19.02 8.20 5.84
CA GLY A 97 -19.92 8.28 4.68
C GLY A 97 -20.64 9.63 4.54
N GLU A 98 -21.68 9.65 3.69
CA GLU A 98 -22.51 10.83 3.45
C GLU A 98 -23.87 10.67 4.14
N GLY A 99 -24.09 11.42 5.22
CA GLY A 99 -25.40 11.47 5.89
C GLY A 99 -26.43 12.22 5.05
N THR A 100 -27.51 11.56 4.64
CA THR A 100 -28.65 12.23 4.01
C THR A 100 -29.75 12.50 5.05
N GLY A 101 -30.12 13.77 5.23
CA GLY A 101 -31.18 14.17 6.14
C GLY A 101 -32.61 13.76 5.73
N ARG A 102 -32.82 12.77 4.83
CA ARG A 102 -34.16 12.32 4.40
C ARG A 102 -34.19 10.86 3.91
N GLY A 103 -34.82 9.99 4.71
CA GLY A 103 -35.57 8.80 4.26
C GLY A 103 -34.83 7.45 4.34
N PRO A 104 -35.53 6.35 4.74
CA PRO A 104 -34.96 5.01 4.74
C PRO A 104 -34.95 4.48 3.29
N GLY A 105 -33.77 4.21 2.73
CA GLY A 105 -33.68 3.52 1.43
C GLY A 105 -32.53 3.89 0.51
N ILE A 106 -31.61 4.78 0.91
CA ILE A 106 -30.37 5.02 0.16
C ILE A 106 -29.20 4.85 1.13
N ASN A 107 -28.74 3.61 1.30
CA ASN A 107 -27.45 3.32 1.94
C ASN A 107 -26.34 3.91 1.08
N GLN A 108 -25.93 5.16 1.34
CA GLN A 108 -24.59 5.61 0.98
C GLN A 108 -23.65 5.06 2.04
N GLU A 109 -23.31 3.78 1.90
CA GLU A 109 -22.47 3.03 2.84
C GLU A 109 -21.13 3.75 3.05
N SER A 110 -20.68 3.82 4.32
CA SER A 110 -19.37 4.35 4.63
C SER A 110 -18.30 3.65 3.77
N PRO A 111 -17.35 4.40 3.17
CA PRO A 111 -16.24 3.82 2.43
C PRO A 111 -15.40 2.84 3.25
N ILE A 112 -15.53 2.85 4.57
CA ILE A 112 -14.83 1.96 5.49
C ILE A 112 -15.86 1.07 6.18
N ARG A 113 -15.58 -0.24 6.20
CA ARG A 113 -16.34 -1.20 6.98
C ARG A 113 -15.41 -1.86 7.99
N VAL A 114 -15.81 -1.85 9.25
CA VAL A 114 -15.00 -2.34 10.36
C VAL A 114 -15.62 -3.60 10.91
N PHE A 115 -14.81 -4.66 11.06
CA PHE A 115 -15.25 -5.90 11.68
C PHE A 115 -14.45 -6.14 12.94
N ARG A 116 -15.13 -6.37 14.07
CA ARG A 116 -14.50 -6.61 15.37
C ARG A 116 -14.53 -8.07 15.74
N ARG A 117 -13.42 -8.52 16.30
CA ARG A 117 -13.25 -9.84 16.89
C ARG A 117 -13.30 -9.75 18.42
N THR A 118 -14.04 -10.66 19.06
CA THR A 118 -14.41 -10.54 20.50
C THR A 118 -14.14 -11.79 21.35
N ASP A 119 -13.71 -12.89 20.74
CA ASP A 119 -13.33 -14.14 21.42
C ASP A 119 -12.01 -14.02 22.22
N ILE A 120 -11.17 -13.03 21.88
CA ILE A 120 -9.85 -12.82 22.48
C ILE A 120 -9.94 -11.70 23.54
N ALA A 121 -9.49 -12.00 24.74
CA ALA A 121 -9.51 -11.04 25.86
C ALA A 121 -8.11 -10.56 26.26
N ARG A 122 -7.10 -11.42 26.17
CA ARG A 122 -5.74 -11.13 26.67
C ARG A 122 -4.67 -11.73 25.77
N VAL A 123 -3.46 -11.20 25.86
CA VAL A 123 -2.25 -11.81 25.28
C VAL A 123 -1.21 -12.02 26.37
N ARG A 124 -0.67 -13.24 26.46
CA ARG A 124 0.44 -13.56 27.34
C ARG A 124 1.73 -13.56 26.53
N MET A 125 2.72 -12.78 26.97
CA MET A 125 4.01 -12.64 26.33
C MET A 125 5.11 -13.20 27.22
N THR A 126 5.90 -14.10 26.67
CA THR A 126 7.11 -14.65 27.30
C THR A 126 8.33 -14.10 26.55
N TYR A 127 9.23 -13.46 27.28
CA TYR A 127 10.45 -12.85 26.74
C TYR A 127 11.62 -13.84 26.71
N LEU A 128 12.74 -13.45 26.10
CA LEU A 128 13.89 -14.33 25.93
C LEU A 128 14.62 -14.63 27.24
N ASP A 129 14.72 -13.64 28.14
CA ASP A 129 15.37 -13.83 29.43
C ASP A 129 14.64 -14.91 30.24
N PRO A 130 15.29 -16.04 30.57
CA PRO A 130 14.66 -17.13 31.32
C PRO A 130 14.18 -16.72 32.72
N LYS A 131 14.70 -15.63 33.27
CA LYS A 131 14.30 -15.10 34.58
C LYS A 131 13.05 -14.22 34.50
N SER A 132 12.67 -13.79 33.30
CA SER A 132 11.52 -12.92 33.10
C SER A 132 10.21 -13.69 33.23
N VAL A 133 9.32 -13.23 34.11
CA VAL A 133 7.97 -13.78 34.26
C VAL A 133 7.14 -13.38 33.04
N PRO A 134 6.28 -14.27 32.49
CA PRO A 134 5.39 -13.89 31.41
C PRO A 134 4.48 -12.71 31.80
N VAL A 135 4.39 -11.72 30.93
CA VAL A 135 3.55 -10.53 31.13
C VAL A 135 2.22 -10.73 30.40
N ILE A 136 1.13 -10.35 31.04
CA ILE A 136 -0.22 -10.43 30.46
C ILE A 136 -0.67 -9.01 30.12
N PHE A 137 -1.08 -8.82 28.88
CA PHE A 137 -1.73 -7.59 28.42
C PHE A 137 -3.21 -7.86 28.16
N GLU A 138 -4.05 -6.92 28.55
CA GLU A 138 -5.46 -6.91 28.19
C GLU A 138 -5.61 -6.45 26.73
N VAL A 139 -6.56 -7.04 26.01
CA VAL A 139 -6.91 -6.66 24.63
C VAL A 139 -8.10 -5.71 24.68
N ALA A 140 -7.90 -4.46 24.24
CA ALA A 140 -8.99 -3.50 24.17
C ALA A 140 -9.91 -3.76 22.97
N HIS A 141 -9.34 -4.03 21.80
CA HIS A 141 -10.07 -4.46 20.61
C HIS A 141 -9.14 -5.06 19.55
N ILE A 142 -9.73 -5.83 18.63
CA ILE A 142 -9.10 -6.34 17.42
C ILE A 142 -10.09 -6.11 16.28
N ASP A 143 -9.70 -5.30 15.31
CA ASP A 143 -10.56 -4.80 14.24
C ASP A 143 -9.93 -5.02 12.86
N LEU A 144 -10.74 -5.43 11.88
CA LEU A 144 -10.39 -5.42 10.47
C LEU A 144 -11.05 -4.25 9.77
N TYR A 145 -10.24 -3.37 9.19
CA TYR A 145 -10.68 -2.24 8.39
C TYR A 145 -10.64 -2.62 6.92
N PHE A 146 -11.81 -2.69 6.29
CA PHE A 146 -11.97 -2.86 4.84
C PHE A 146 -12.23 -1.51 4.20
N PHE A 147 -11.60 -1.27 3.06
CA PHE A 147 -11.74 -0.05 2.28
C PHE A 147 -12.49 -0.38 0.99
N TYR A 148 -13.58 0.32 0.73
CA TYR A 148 -14.40 0.09 -0.45
C TYR A 148 -13.56 0.26 -1.73
N ASP A 149 -13.64 -0.73 -2.62
CA ASP A 149 -13.03 -0.69 -3.97
C ASP A 149 -11.49 -0.58 -3.97
N ILE A 150 -10.86 -0.94 -2.84
CA ILE A 150 -9.42 -1.12 -2.72
C ILE A 150 -9.18 -2.49 -2.07
N ASP A 151 -8.35 -3.31 -2.68
CA ASP A 151 -8.09 -4.68 -2.22
C ASP A 151 -7.08 -4.71 -1.06
N ILE A 152 -7.34 -3.90 -0.03
CA ILE A 152 -6.55 -3.79 1.20
C ILE A 152 -7.44 -4.03 2.39
N VAL A 153 -6.89 -4.75 3.37
CA VAL A 153 -7.42 -4.83 4.72
C VAL A 153 -6.33 -4.41 5.71
N ILE A 154 -6.70 -3.68 6.74
CA ILE A 154 -5.80 -3.38 7.86
C ILE A 154 -6.33 -4.06 9.11
N LEU A 155 -5.57 -4.99 9.68
CA LEU A 155 -5.81 -5.50 11.02
C LEU A 155 -5.24 -4.51 12.03
N ALA A 156 -6.09 -3.92 12.86
CA ALA A 156 -5.70 -3.10 13.99
C ALA A 156 -5.96 -3.86 15.29
N MET A 157 -5.02 -3.83 16.22
CA MET A 157 -5.24 -4.35 17.57
C MET A 157 -4.67 -3.42 18.61
N GLU A 158 -5.38 -3.27 19.71
CA GLU A 158 -4.95 -2.48 20.86
C GLU A 158 -4.78 -3.40 22.08
N ILE A 159 -3.58 -3.37 22.67
CA ILE A 159 -3.26 -4.05 23.93
C ILE A 159 -2.85 -3.02 24.99
N PHE A 160 -3.09 -3.34 26.26
CA PHE A 160 -2.68 -2.48 27.38
C PHE A 160 -2.34 -3.26 28.65
N ALA A 161 -1.52 -2.65 29.49
CA ALA A 161 -1.19 -3.13 30.83
C ALA A 161 -0.71 -1.95 31.70
N ASP A 162 -0.76 -2.16 33.01
CA ASP A 162 -0.37 -1.18 34.02
C ASP A 162 0.94 -1.57 34.70
N ASP A 163 1.63 -0.58 35.26
CA ASP A 163 2.83 -0.74 36.12
C ASP A 163 3.93 -1.65 35.52
N LEU A 164 4.32 -1.38 34.27
CA LEU A 164 5.40 -2.09 33.59
C LEU A 164 6.75 -1.38 33.79
N SER A 165 7.85 -2.13 33.79
CA SER A 165 9.18 -1.50 33.68
C SER A 165 9.38 -0.92 32.27
N LEU A 166 10.14 0.17 32.17
CA LEU A 166 10.47 0.77 30.87
C LEU A 166 11.15 -0.23 29.92
N ALA A 167 12.05 -1.07 30.44
CA ALA A 167 12.70 -2.11 29.65
C ALA A 167 11.70 -3.14 29.10
N CYS A 168 10.68 -3.53 29.87
CA CYS A 168 9.61 -4.40 29.40
C CYS A 168 8.80 -3.74 28.26
N VAL A 169 8.51 -2.44 28.38
CA VAL A 169 7.82 -1.67 27.34
C VAL A 169 8.65 -1.59 26.06
N GLU A 170 9.92 -1.21 26.15
CA GLU A 170 10.85 -1.16 25.01
C GLU A 170 10.95 -2.54 24.32
N ASP A 171 11.10 -3.63 25.09
CA ASP A 171 11.18 -4.98 24.54
C ASP A 171 9.86 -5.44 23.90
N THR A 172 8.72 -5.05 24.47
CA THR A 172 7.38 -5.32 23.91
C THR A 172 7.20 -4.63 22.56
N MET A 173 7.53 -3.33 22.49
CA MET A 173 7.45 -2.54 21.26
C MET A 173 8.34 -3.11 20.16
N LEU A 174 9.55 -3.57 20.51
CA LEU A 174 10.47 -4.21 19.56
C LEU A 174 9.93 -5.54 19.02
N ARG A 175 9.43 -6.41 19.92
CA ARG A 175 9.25 -7.84 19.62
C ARG A 175 7.83 -8.23 19.24
N PHE A 176 6.82 -7.59 19.82
CA PHE A 176 5.43 -8.02 19.65
C PHE A 176 4.93 -7.75 18.23
N ALA A 177 5.20 -6.56 17.69
CA ALA A 177 4.71 -6.11 16.39
C ALA A 177 5.48 -6.74 15.19
N ARG A 178 5.59 -8.07 15.15
CA ARG A 178 6.34 -8.83 14.13
C ARG A 178 5.58 -10.04 13.63
N GLY A 179 5.32 -10.10 12.32
CA GLY A 179 4.60 -11.22 11.72
C GLY A 179 5.39 -12.55 11.68
N TYR A 180 6.72 -12.49 11.68
CA TYR A 180 7.64 -13.63 11.52
C TYR A 180 9.07 -13.28 11.94
N PRO A 181 9.94 -14.27 12.20
CA PRO A 181 11.31 -14.03 12.65
C PRO A 181 12.20 -13.57 11.49
N THR A 182 13.23 -12.79 11.80
CA THR A 182 14.21 -12.28 10.81
C THR A 182 15.40 -13.22 10.60
N TYR A 183 15.73 -14.00 11.63
CA TYR A 183 16.77 -15.01 11.64
C TYR A 183 16.49 -15.97 12.80
N TRP A 184 17.34 -16.99 12.97
CA TRP A 184 17.29 -17.89 14.12
C TRP A 184 18.65 -17.92 14.80
N GLU A 185 18.62 -17.84 16.12
CA GLU A 185 19.80 -18.03 16.97
C GLU A 185 20.29 -19.48 16.93
N SER A 186 21.48 -19.73 17.48
CA SER A 186 22.05 -21.09 17.59
C SER A 186 21.13 -22.06 18.35
N GLU A 187 20.35 -21.56 19.30
CA GLU A 187 19.36 -22.32 20.08
C GLU A 187 18.02 -22.52 19.35
N GLY A 188 17.88 -22.05 18.11
CA GLY A 188 16.65 -22.17 17.31
C GLY A 188 15.58 -21.13 17.63
N GLN A 189 15.86 -20.16 18.50
CA GLN A 189 14.94 -19.08 18.84
C GLN A 189 14.83 -18.06 17.69
N GLY A 190 13.62 -17.57 17.44
CA GLY A 190 13.38 -16.53 16.44
C GLY A 190 14.00 -15.19 16.86
N GLY A 191 14.94 -14.69 16.05
CA GLY A 191 15.60 -13.40 16.26
C GLY A 191 14.63 -12.24 16.33
N HIS A 192 14.81 -11.37 17.32
CA HIS A 192 13.95 -10.21 17.62
C HIS A 192 12.45 -10.50 17.86
N CYS A 193 12.05 -11.77 17.97
CA CYS A 193 10.69 -12.14 18.35
C CYS A 193 10.59 -12.37 19.86
N LEU A 194 9.36 -12.44 20.35
CA LEU A 194 9.07 -13.00 21.68
C LEU A 194 9.47 -14.47 21.71
N LYS A 195 9.83 -14.99 22.88
CA LYS A 195 10.02 -16.43 23.06
C LYS A 195 8.71 -17.17 22.80
N LYS A 196 7.60 -16.63 23.31
CA LYS A 196 6.26 -17.13 23.07
C LYS A 196 5.22 -16.01 23.23
N ALA A 197 4.23 -15.98 22.35
CA ALA A 197 3.02 -15.17 22.48
C ALA A 197 1.78 -16.08 22.44
N GLU A 198 0.85 -15.89 23.37
CA GLU A 198 -0.37 -16.71 23.48
C GLU A 198 -1.60 -15.81 23.53
N TRP A 199 -2.54 -16.00 22.60
CA TRP A 199 -3.86 -15.36 22.66
C TRP A 199 -4.75 -16.13 23.63
N LEU A 200 -5.39 -15.41 24.55
CA LEU A 200 -6.20 -15.99 25.61
C LEU A 200 -7.65 -15.54 25.51
N ALA A 201 -8.57 -16.48 25.70
CA ALA A 201 -9.97 -16.19 25.95
C ALA A 201 -10.18 -15.60 27.35
N ARG A 202 -11.40 -15.14 27.62
CA ARG A 202 -11.77 -14.50 28.89
C ARG A 202 -11.64 -15.43 30.10
N ASP A 203 -11.86 -16.73 29.90
CA ASP A 203 -11.67 -17.80 30.89
C ASP A 203 -10.20 -18.20 31.11
N GLY A 204 -9.27 -17.65 30.32
CA GLY A 204 -7.84 -17.97 30.36
C GLY A 204 -7.42 -19.13 29.45
N THR A 205 -8.35 -19.71 28.67
CA THR A 205 -8.03 -20.74 27.68
C THR A 205 -7.11 -20.17 26.60
N VAL A 206 -6.04 -20.89 26.26
CA VAL A 206 -5.14 -20.52 25.17
C VAL A 206 -5.83 -20.85 23.83
N LEU A 207 -6.10 -19.82 23.04
CA LEU A 207 -6.74 -19.92 21.73
C LEU A 207 -5.73 -20.22 20.62
N ALA A 208 -4.57 -19.55 20.67
CA ALA A 208 -3.47 -19.78 19.73
C ALA A 208 -2.13 -19.38 20.34
N SER A 209 -1.04 -19.94 19.81
CA SER A 209 0.33 -19.66 20.24
C SER A 209 1.24 -19.36 19.06
N SER A 210 2.25 -18.52 19.29
CA SER A 210 3.34 -18.30 18.34
C SER A 210 4.18 -19.56 18.19
N ASP A 211 4.88 -19.65 17.06
CA ASP A 211 5.62 -20.81 16.61
C ASP A 211 6.95 -20.43 15.95
N TYR A 212 7.55 -19.32 16.42
CA TYR A 212 8.76 -18.70 15.87
C TYR A 212 9.97 -19.66 15.82
N GLU A 213 10.00 -20.64 16.71
CA GLU A 213 11.02 -21.68 16.81
C GLU A 213 10.98 -22.72 15.68
N HIS A 214 9.86 -22.84 14.95
CA HIS A 214 9.69 -23.83 13.88
C HIS A 214 10.36 -23.37 12.57
N LYS A 215 11.68 -23.26 12.59
CA LYS A 215 12.51 -22.78 11.47
C LYS A 215 12.17 -23.43 10.12
N GLU A 216 11.95 -24.74 10.09
CA GLU A 216 11.65 -25.49 8.87
C GLU A 216 10.37 -24.97 8.19
N LYS A 217 9.33 -24.62 8.96
CA LYS A 217 8.06 -24.06 8.44
C LYS A 217 8.32 -22.81 7.60
N TYR A 218 9.13 -21.90 8.13
CA TYR A 218 9.42 -20.63 7.46
C TYR A 218 10.32 -20.83 6.24
N LEU A 219 11.38 -21.63 6.37
CA LEU A 219 12.33 -21.87 5.28
C LEU A 219 11.69 -22.62 4.11
N SER A 220 10.88 -23.65 4.37
CA SER A 220 10.20 -24.40 3.30
C SER A 220 9.23 -23.51 2.53
N PHE A 221 8.50 -22.65 3.24
CA PHE A 221 7.52 -21.74 2.63
C PHE A 221 8.19 -20.70 1.72
N VAL A 222 9.28 -20.07 2.18
CA VAL A 222 10.06 -19.12 1.36
C VAL A 222 10.68 -19.82 0.16
N CYS A 223 11.23 -21.03 0.34
CA CYS A 223 11.82 -21.80 -0.75
C CYS A 223 10.80 -22.13 -1.85
N GLN A 224 9.58 -22.51 -1.46
CA GLN A 224 8.53 -22.90 -2.38
C GLN A 224 7.84 -21.72 -3.06
N TYR A 225 7.52 -20.66 -2.31
CA TYR A 225 6.63 -19.60 -2.77
C TYR A 225 7.29 -18.23 -2.96
N ARG A 226 8.56 -18.08 -2.55
CA ARG A 226 9.27 -16.79 -2.53
C ARG A 226 8.53 -15.69 -1.78
N ALA A 227 7.79 -16.08 -0.74
CA ALA A 227 7.03 -15.19 0.13
C ALA A 227 7.32 -15.57 1.60
N PRO A 228 7.26 -14.63 2.55
CA PRO A 228 7.42 -14.93 3.97
C PRO A 228 6.22 -15.72 4.50
N CYS A 229 6.52 -16.69 5.36
CA CYS A 229 5.49 -17.38 6.15
C CYS A 229 5.14 -16.55 7.39
N ILE A 230 3.93 -16.70 7.91
CA ILE A 230 3.44 -15.97 9.07
C ILE A 230 3.41 -16.89 10.30
N ALA A 231 3.68 -16.33 11.47
CA ALA A 231 3.54 -17.07 12.72
C ALA A 231 2.09 -17.46 13.01
N SER A 232 1.88 -18.64 13.59
CA SER A 232 0.55 -19.26 13.73
C SER A 232 -0.44 -18.43 14.56
N HIS A 233 -0.01 -17.77 15.64
CA HIS A 233 -0.88 -16.84 16.38
C HIS A 233 -1.32 -15.60 15.58
N TRP A 234 -0.53 -15.16 14.60
CA TRP A 234 -0.89 -14.06 13.69
C TRP A 234 -1.86 -14.54 12.61
N GLU A 235 -1.62 -15.73 12.06
CA GLU A 235 -2.58 -16.38 11.15
C GLU A 235 -3.94 -16.60 11.83
N PHE A 236 -3.93 -17.05 13.09
CA PHE A 236 -5.14 -17.26 13.88
C PHE A 236 -5.98 -15.99 13.95
N LEU A 237 -5.37 -14.82 14.17
CA LEU A 237 -6.11 -13.56 14.23
C LEU A 237 -6.89 -13.28 12.95
N LEU A 238 -6.33 -13.61 11.78
CA LEU A 238 -6.90 -13.29 10.47
C LEU A 238 -7.96 -14.29 10.00
N GLU A 239 -8.12 -15.43 10.67
CA GLU A 239 -9.17 -16.40 10.32
C GLU A 239 -10.54 -15.72 10.23
N PRO A 240 -11.31 -15.92 9.14
CA PRO A 240 -11.17 -16.97 8.13
C PRO A 240 -10.33 -16.59 6.90
N LEU A 241 -9.73 -15.41 6.86
CA LEU A 241 -8.82 -15.04 5.78
C LEU A 241 -7.59 -15.94 5.86
N VAL A 242 -7.12 -16.44 4.71
CA VAL A 242 -5.98 -17.36 4.66
C VAL A 242 -4.82 -16.78 3.87
N LEU A 243 -3.60 -17.06 4.32
CA LEU A 243 -2.40 -16.63 3.60
C LEU A 243 -2.41 -17.23 2.18
N HIS A 244 -2.14 -16.41 1.16
CA HIS A 244 -2.40 -16.76 -0.23
C HIS A 244 -1.72 -18.04 -0.72
N HIS A 245 -0.50 -18.33 -0.26
CA HIS A 245 0.23 -19.55 -0.63
C HIS A 245 0.10 -20.68 0.41
N SER A 246 -0.72 -20.51 1.45
CA SER A 246 -0.97 -21.59 2.40
C SER A 246 -1.81 -22.71 1.77
N GLY A 247 -1.58 -23.94 2.24
CA GLY A 247 -2.40 -25.10 1.90
C GLY A 247 -3.79 -25.10 2.56
N LYS A 248 -4.11 -24.09 3.38
CA LYS A 248 -5.43 -23.95 4.03
C LYS A 248 -6.49 -23.62 2.97
N THR A 249 -7.67 -24.21 3.13
CA THR A 249 -8.86 -23.86 2.35
C THR A 249 -9.45 -22.56 2.88
N GLY A 250 -9.63 -21.56 2.03
CA GLY A 250 -10.24 -20.28 2.38
C GLY A 250 -10.51 -19.46 1.12
N LEU A 251 -11.66 -18.79 1.09
CA LEU A 251 -12.10 -17.99 -0.06
C LEU A 251 -11.33 -16.67 -0.14
N ILE A 252 -11.25 -15.95 0.98
CA ILE A 252 -10.53 -14.67 1.05
C ILE A 252 -9.07 -14.98 1.34
N ARG A 253 -8.20 -14.63 0.39
CA ARG A 253 -6.76 -14.82 0.50
C ARG A 253 -6.05 -13.49 0.69
N TYR A 254 -5.00 -13.47 1.50
CA TYR A 254 -4.19 -12.28 1.73
C TYR A 254 -2.70 -12.50 1.46
N ARG A 255 -1.99 -11.42 1.16
CA ARG A 255 -0.53 -11.33 1.08
C ARG A 255 -0.03 -10.18 1.93
N GLN A 256 1.23 -10.28 2.36
CA GLN A 256 1.91 -9.18 3.02
C GLN A 256 2.38 -8.16 1.99
N ILE A 257 2.24 -6.87 2.32
CA ILE A 257 2.63 -5.75 1.44
C ILE A 257 4.04 -5.23 1.76
N GLU A 258 4.34 -5.02 3.05
CA GLU A 258 5.53 -4.26 3.47
C GLU A 258 6.67 -5.15 3.96
N SER A 259 6.75 -5.32 5.28
CA SER A 259 7.90 -5.86 5.97
C SER A 259 7.45 -6.56 7.25
N HIS A 260 8.35 -7.36 7.80
CA HIS A 260 8.17 -8.08 9.05
C HIS A 260 7.81 -7.18 10.25
N LEU A 261 8.21 -5.90 10.23
CA LEU A 261 7.88 -4.92 11.25
C LEU A 261 6.52 -4.29 10.97
N LEU A 262 5.56 -4.57 11.84
CA LEU A 262 4.24 -3.96 11.77
C LEU A 262 4.33 -2.52 12.30
N PRO A 263 3.66 -1.55 11.63
CA PRO A 263 3.45 -0.23 12.19
C PRO A 263 2.78 -0.28 13.56
N LEU A 264 3.21 0.59 14.48
CA LEU A 264 2.64 0.65 15.81
C LEU A 264 2.57 2.06 16.37
N MET A 265 1.61 2.26 17.26
CA MET A 265 1.52 3.42 18.13
C MET A 265 1.72 2.97 19.57
N ALA A 266 2.39 3.79 20.38
CA ALA A 266 2.57 3.53 21.81
C ALA A 266 2.14 4.73 22.65
N TYR A 267 1.40 4.49 23.70
CA TYR A 267 1.00 5.48 24.69
C TYR A 267 1.55 5.09 26.05
N LEU A 268 2.32 5.97 26.66
CA LEU A 268 2.97 5.76 27.96
C LEU A 268 2.61 6.89 28.91
N THR A 269 2.16 6.56 30.12
CA THR A 269 2.13 7.50 31.25
C THR A 269 3.19 7.14 32.28
N ILE A 270 4.00 8.12 32.66
CA ILE A 270 5.12 7.96 33.61
C ILE A 270 5.01 9.07 34.66
N ASP A 271 5.35 8.75 35.92
CA ASP A 271 5.26 9.72 37.03
C ASP A 271 6.15 10.96 36.83
N ASN A 272 7.33 10.77 36.23
CA ASN A 272 8.24 11.86 35.89
C ASN A 272 8.88 11.62 34.50
N PRO A 273 8.23 12.05 33.41
CA PRO A 273 8.78 11.87 32.06
C PRO A 273 10.13 12.57 31.86
N ALA A 274 10.46 13.61 32.64
CA ALA A 274 11.74 14.30 32.55
C ALA A 274 12.93 13.45 33.04
N ALA A 275 12.66 12.34 33.74
CA ALA A 275 13.68 11.38 34.13
C ALA A 275 14.13 10.47 32.97
N LEU A 276 13.41 10.45 31.85
CA LEU A 276 13.83 9.70 30.67
C LEU A 276 15.03 10.37 30.02
N THR A 277 16.06 9.57 29.75
CA THR A 277 17.23 10.04 29.02
C THR A 277 16.92 10.20 27.53
N ARG A 278 17.83 10.88 26.82
CA ARG A 278 17.84 10.92 25.36
C ARG A 278 17.78 9.51 24.76
N GLY A 279 18.58 8.58 25.28
CA GLY A 279 18.61 7.19 24.82
C GLY A 279 17.25 6.50 24.94
N ASN A 280 16.55 6.69 26.07
CA ASN A 280 15.21 6.13 26.26
C ASN A 280 14.20 6.67 25.23
N PHE A 281 14.16 7.99 25.00
CA PHE A 281 13.25 8.54 23.99
C PHE A 281 13.56 8.03 22.58
N ILE A 282 14.83 7.89 22.21
CA ILE A 282 15.22 7.34 20.91
C ILE A 282 14.78 5.87 20.78
N ARG A 283 14.93 5.05 21.82
CA ARG A 283 14.45 3.65 21.83
C ARG A 283 12.94 3.58 21.66
N LEU A 284 12.20 4.38 22.40
CA LEU A 284 10.74 4.49 22.30
C LEU A 284 10.28 4.98 20.91
N GLY A 285 11.03 5.87 20.27
CA GLY A 285 10.73 6.40 18.94
C GLY A 285 11.00 5.44 17.78
N LEU A 286 11.93 4.51 17.98
CA LEU A 286 12.36 3.55 16.95
C LEU A 286 11.85 2.13 17.22
N ALA A 287 11.23 1.89 18.38
CA ALA A 287 10.98 0.56 18.93
C ALA A 287 12.27 -0.28 18.91
N ALA A 288 13.37 0.28 19.44
CA ALA A 288 14.67 -0.36 19.51
C ALA A 288 14.79 -1.27 20.75
N ALA A 289 15.83 -2.09 20.79
CA ALA A 289 16.07 -3.00 21.91
C ALA A 289 16.34 -2.26 23.23
N PRO A 290 15.93 -2.84 24.37
CA PRO A 290 16.27 -2.32 25.67
C PRO A 290 17.79 -2.39 25.88
N ASP A 291 18.33 -1.36 26.51
CA ASP A 291 19.75 -1.20 26.83
C ASP A 291 19.83 -0.22 28.03
N PRO A 292 20.94 -0.12 28.79
CA PRO A 292 21.06 0.83 29.89
C PRO A 292 20.69 2.25 29.44
N SER A 293 19.99 3.00 30.30
CA SER A 293 19.44 4.31 29.96
C SER A 293 20.47 5.26 29.34
N ASP A 294 21.69 5.28 29.86
CA ASP A 294 22.76 6.19 29.42
C ASP A 294 23.40 5.83 28.07
N SER A 295 23.12 4.64 27.54
CA SER A 295 23.61 4.22 26.23
C SER A 295 22.71 4.76 25.11
N LEU A 296 23.26 4.91 23.90
CA LEU A 296 22.49 5.24 22.70
C LEU A 296 22.33 4.00 21.81
N PRO A 297 21.16 3.77 21.19
CA PRO A 297 20.94 2.60 20.35
C PRO A 297 21.74 2.62 19.03
N TYR A 298 22.25 3.78 18.63
CA TYR A 298 23.08 3.98 17.44
C TYR A 298 24.19 4.99 17.74
N SER A 299 25.14 5.13 16.80
CA SER A 299 26.24 6.08 16.96
C SER A 299 25.73 7.51 17.09
N GLU A 300 26.41 8.32 17.91
CA GLU A 300 26.06 9.74 18.12
C GLU A 300 25.98 10.52 16.80
N ARG A 301 26.90 10.24 15.88
CA ARG A 301 26.92 10.87 14.56
C ARG A 301 25.68 10.57 13.74
N HIS A 302 25.14 9.35 13.83
CA HIS A 302 23.90 9.00 13.14
C HIS A 302 22.68 9.67 13.77
N LEU A 303 22.73 9.93 15.08
CA LEU A 303 21.64 10.49 15.86
C LEU A 303 21.72 12.02 15.99
N CYS A 304 22.64 12.71 15.32
CA CYS A 304 22.90 14.13 15.60
C CYS A 304 21.72 15.07 15.30
N ASP A 305 20.84 14.70 14.37
CA ASP A 305 19.64 15.44 13.95
C ASP A 305 18.35 14.71 14.35
N PHE A 306 18.42 13.76 15.28
CA PHE A 306 17.32 12.86 15.58
C PHE A 306 16.09 13.61 16.13
N GLU A 307 16.31 14.49 17.11
CA GLU A 307 15.26 15.28 17.74
C GLU A 307 14.53 16.15 16.70
N ASP A 308 15.27 16.89 15.88
CA ASP A 308 14.70 17.77 14.84
C ASP A 308 13.84 17.01 13.83
N ARG A 309 14.19 15.75 13.56
CA ARG A 309 13.51 14.92 12.56
C ARG A 309 12.36 14.11 13.10
N TYR A 310 12.44 13.65 14.34
CA TYR A 310 11.55 12.64 14.90
C TYR A 310 10.74 13.11 16.10
N PHE A 311 11.13 14.18 16.79
CA PHE A 311 10.37 14.70 17.94
C PHE A 311 9.38 15.77 17.49
N TYR A 312 8.19 15.73 18.10
CA TYR A 312 7.17 16.75 17.99
C TYR A 312 6.89 17.32 19.37
N ASP A 313 7.67 18.35 19.73
CA ASP A 313 7.78 18.90 21.09
C ASP A 313 6.92 20.15 21.30
N ARG A 314 5.73 20.20 20.69
CA ARG A 314 4.81 21.34 20.87
C ARG A 314 4.34 21.54 22.31
N TYR A 315 4.20 20.44 23.05
CA TYR A 315 3.73 20.43 24.44
C TYR A 315 4.79 19.91 25.40
N TRP A 316 6.03 19.82 24.94
CA TRP A 316 7.16 19.45 25.78
C TRP A 316 7.90 20.71 26.22
N SER A 317 8.21 20.81 27.51
CA SER A 317 8.97 21.93 28.07
C SER A 317 10.17 21.42 28.85
N GLU A 318 11.36 21.77 28.37
CA GLU A 318 12.61 21.51 29.09
C GLU A 318 12.84 22.52 30.24
N GLN A 319 12.12 23.65 30.22
CA GLN A 319 12.29 24.74 31.18
C GLN A 319 11.63 24.47 32.54
N ASP A 320 10.64 23.56 32.59
CA ASP A 320 10.01 23.11 33.83
C ASP A 320 10.10 21.59 33.95
N PRO A 321 11.23 21.05 34.48
CA PRO A 321 11.41 19.61 34.67
C PRO A 321 10.38 18.97 35.60
N LYS A 322 9.65 19.76 36.40
CA LYS A 322 8.56 19.27 37.24
C LYS A 322 7.25 19.12 36.47
N ARG A 323 7.17 19.68 35.25
CA ARG A 323 6.02 19.65 34.34
C ARG A 323 6.47 19.58 32.88
N PRO A 324 7.17 18.51 32.49
CA PRO A 324 7.72 18.41 31.15
C PRO A 324 6.64 18.34 30.07
N GLY A 325 5.40 17.96 30.42
CA GLY A 325 4.26 17.96 29.52
C GLY A 325 4.13 16.65 28.74
N THR A 326 3.87 16.74 27.43
CA THR A 326 3.72 15.56 26.56
C THR A 326 4.66 15.67 25.36
N ARG A 327 5.42 14.60 25.12
CA ARG A 327 6.33 14.46 23.98
C ARG A 327 5.80 13.42 23.02
N PHE A 328 5.79 13.77 21.75
CA PHE A 328 5.44 12.88 20.64
C PHE A 328 6.70 12.55 19.85
N ILE A 329 6.83 11.30 19.44
CA ILE A 329 7.96 10.83 18.63
C ILE A 329 7.39 10.06 17.46
N CYS A 330 7.70 10.48 16.24
CA CYS A 330 7.17 9.87 15.02
C CYS A 330 8.30 9.52 14.06
N SER A 331 8.53 8.23 13.84
CA SER A 331 9.46 7.68 12.83
C SER A 331 8.75 7.14 11.60
N GLY A 332 7.50 7.55 11.38
CA GLY A 332 6.63 7.01 10.32
C GLY A 332 6.01 5.67 10.72
N ARG A 333 6.84 4.65 10.95
CA ARG A 333 6.40 3.31 11.39
C ARG A 333 5.97 3.28 12.87
N VAL A 334 6.60 4.10 13.71
CA VAL A 334 6.31 4.17 15.15
C VAL A 334 5.86 5.58 15.50
N LEU A 335 4.73 5.69 16.18
CA LEU A 335 4.24 6.93 16.77
C LEU A 335 4.07 6.74 18.28
N THR A 336 4.94 7.35 19.08
CA THR A 336 4.95 7.22 20.53
C THR A 336 4.54 8.53 21.18
N GLN A 337 3.62 8.45 22.14
CA GLN A 337 3.23 9.53 23.02
C GLN A 337 3.67 9.20 24.44
N VAL A 338 4.49 10.07 25.02
CA VAL A 338 4.89 9.99 26.43
C VAL A 338 4.30 11.17 27.18
N SER A 339 3.50 10.86 28.20
CA SER A 339 2.80 11.85 29.02
C SER A 339 3.08 11.64 30.51
N ASP A 340 2.94 12.72 31.27
CA ASP A 340 2.96 12.70 32.73
C ASP A 340 1.68 12.04 33.28
N CYS A 341 1.82 11.20 34.31
CA CYS A 341 0.72 10.52 35.01
C CYS A 341 -0.08 11.45 35.95
N SER A 342 0.39 12.68 36.20
CA SER A 342 -0.22 13.62 37.14
C SER A 342 -1.70 13.94 36.82
N ASP A 343 -2.59 13.72 37.80
CA ASP A 343 -4.07 13.89 37.77
C ASP A 343 -4.58 15.19 37.11
N ARG A 344 -3.76 16.24 37.06
CA ARG A 344 -4.14 17.56 36.53
C ARG A 344 -4.12 17.65 35.01
N PHE A 345 -3.36 16.82 34.29
CA PHE A 345 -3.37 16.84 32.82
C PHE A 345 -4.57 16.09 32.23
N LEU A 346 -5.05 15.05 32.94
CA LEU A 346 -6.28 14.31 32.63
C LEU A 346 -7.55 15.16 32.75
N ALA A 347 -7.53 16.23 33.58
CA ALA A 347 -8.70 17.05 33.88
C ALA A 347 -8.92 18.27 32.97
N ILE A 348 -7.93 18.68 32.15
CA ILE A 348 -7.96 19.97 31.42
C ILE A 348 -8.25 19.82 29.92
N ARG A 349 -8.15 18.61 29.36
CA ARG A 349 -8.56 18.30 27.98
C ARG A 349 -9.20 16.92 27.96
N LYS A 350 -9.99 16.61 26.91
CA LYS A 350 -10.30 15.21 26.52
C LYS A 350 -9.07 14.38 26.84
N THR A 351 -9.22 13.34 27.66
CA THR A 351 -8.08 12.63 28.25
C THR A 351 -7.07 12.34 27.14
N GLY A 352 -5.77 12.60 27.35
CA GLY A 352 -4.77 12.45 26.27
C GLY A 352 -4.82 11.07 25.60
N LEU A 353 -5.35 10.07 26.33
CA LEU A 353 -5.69 8.74 25.85
C LEU A 353 -6.83 8.70 24.83
N GLU A 354 -7.94 9.43 25.01
CA GLU A 354 -9.02 9.51 24.02
C GLU A 354 -8.50 10.07 22.69
N GLN A 355 -7.75 11.18 22.72
CA GLN A 355 -7.16 11.75 21.50
C GLN A 355 -6.22 10.76 20.82
N PHE A 356 -5.43 10.02 21.60
CA PHE A 356 -4.55 8.98 21.09
C PHE A 356 -5.30 7.85 20.38
N ARG A 357 -6.38 7.34 20.98
CA ARG A 357 -7.17 6.20 20.46
C ARG A 357 -8.08 6.55 19.28
N HIS A 358 -8.42 7.83 19.13
CA HIS A 358 -9.38 8.29 18.14
C HIS A 358 -8.72 9.16 17.07
N GLU A 359 -8.25 10.36 17.44
CA GLU A 359 -7.72 11.34 16.49
C GLU A 359 -6.36 10.91 15.89
N TYR A 360 -5.42 10.50 16.75
CA TYR A 360 -4.09 10.08 16.29
C TYR A 360 -4.10 8.68 15.69
N PHE A 361 -4.99 7.80 16.15
CA PHE A 361 -5.19 6.51 15.51
C PHE A 361 -5.64 6.67 14.06
N VAL A 362 -6.65 7.50 13.80
CA VAL A 362 -7.21 7.71 12.46
C VAL A 362 -6.17 8.31 11.50
N LEU A 363 -5.39 9.32 11.92
CA LEU A 363 -4.34 9.87 11.05
C LEU A 363 -3.27 8.81 10.72
N PHE A 364 -2.93 7.97 11.69
CA PHE A 364 -1.92 6.92 11.53
C PHE A 364 -2.44 5.79 10.62
N LEU A 365 -3.72 5.43 10.76
CA LEU A 365 -4.44 4.50 9.89
C LEU A 365 -4.46 4.99 8.44
N ILE A 366 -4.84 6.26 8.21
CA ILE A 366 -4.89 6.86 6.87
C ILE A 366 -3.50 6.86 6.22
N ALA A 367 -2.46 7.26 6.95
CA ALA A 367 -1.09 7.30 6.41
C ALA A 367 -0.58 5.91 5.98
N HIS A 368 -0.87 4.88 6.79
CA HIS A 368 -0.48 3.50 6.45
C HIS A 368 -1.36 2.89 5.35
N PHE A 369 -2.64 3.27 5.28
CA PHE A 369 -3.51 2.92 4.16
C PHE A 369 -2.99 3.52 2.85
N HIS A 370 -2.58 4.79 2.84
CA HIS A 370 -1.98 5.43 1.67
C HIS A 370 -0.76 4.68 1.16
N LYS A 371 0.18 4.36 2.07
CA LYS A 371 1.38 3.62 1.73
C LYS A 371 1.05 2.22 1.20
N ALA A 372 0.17 1.49 1.89
CA ALA A 372 -0.24 0.15 1.49
C ALA A 372 -0.88 0.12 0.10
N ALA A 373 -1.72 1.12 -0.23
CA ALA A 373 -2.33 1.25 -1.55
C ALA A 373 -1.29 1.45 -2.65
N MET A 374 -0.29 2.30 -2.44
CA MET A 374 0.76 2.52 -3.43
C MET A 374 1.62 1.26 -3.63
N LEU A 375 2.00 0.58 -2.56
CA LEU A 375 2.79 -0.65 -2.66
C LEU A 375 2.00 -1.78 -3.33
N MET A 376 0.72 -1.94 -3.01
CA MET A 376 -0.16 -2.91 -3.68
C MET A 376 -0.28 -2.61 -5.19
N LEU A 377 -0.49 -1.36 -5.58
CA LEU A 377 -0.58 -0.99 -7.01
C LEU A 377 0.75 -1.21 -7.73
N SER A 378 1.88 -0.88 -7.08
CA SER A 378 3.22 -1.15 -7.59
C SER A 378 3.46 -2.63 -7.84
N ASP A 379 3.13 -3.50 -6.88
CA ASP A 379 3.24 -4.95 -7.01
C ASP A 379 2.41 -5.48 -8.19
N ARG A 380 1.17 -5.00 -8.33
CA ARG A 380 0.29 -5.37 -9.46
C ARG A 380 0.87 -4.95 -10.82
N LEU A 381 1.52 -3.80 -10.91
CA LEU A 381 2.18 -3.34 -12.14
C LEU A 381 3.35 -4.24 -12.50
N VAL A 382 4.17 -4.62 -11.52
CA VAL A 382 5.28 -5.57 -11.70
C VAL A 382 4.77 -6.93 -12.14
N ASP A 383 3.73 -7.45 -11.49
CA ASP A 383 3.06 -8.70 -11.86
C ASP A 383 2.50 -8.65 -13.29
N ALA A 384 1.90 -7.53 -13.68
CA ALA A 384 1.39 -7.32 -15.02
C ALA A 384 2.50 -7.38 -16.07
N LEU A 385 3.61 -6.70 -15.80
CA LEU A 385 4.77 -6.64 -16.69
C LEU A 385 5.46 -8.01 -16.82
N ASN A 386 5.59 -8.76 -15.72
CA ASN A 386 6.20 -10.10 -15.73
C ASN A 386 5.44 -11.12 -16.60
N ARG A 387 4.13 -10.91 -16.82
CA ARG A 387 3.27 -11.77 -17.65
C ARG A 387 3.21 -11.31 -19.12
N LEU A 388 3.84 -10.20 -19.47
CA LEU A 388 3.81 -9.65 -20.82
C LEU A 388 4.78 -10.40 -21.74
N GLU A 389 4.22 -11.00 -22.79
CA GLU A 389 4.95 -11.59 -23.91
C GLU A 389 4.66 -10.76 -25.16
N PRO A 390 5.57 -9.87 -25.60
CA PRO A 390 5.28 -8.91 -26.69
C PRO A 390 4.87 -9.56 -28.02
N GLY A 391 5.32 -10.78 -28.28
CA GLY A 391 5.00 -11.53 -29.51
C GLY A 391 3.61 -12.18 -29.50
N ASN A 392 2.95 -12.26 -28.35
CA ASN A 392 1.67 -12.95 -28.18
C ASN A 392 0.51 -11.95 -28.10
N LEU A 393 -0.42 -12.02 -29.06
CA LEU A 393 -1.57 -11.11 -29.13
C LEU A 393 -2.49 -11.21 -27.90
N GLU A 394 -2.65 -12.41 -27.35
CA GLU A 394 -3.48 -12.63 -26.17
C GLU A 394 -2.83 -12.05 -24.92
N SER A 395 -1.51 -12.24 -24.76
CA SER A 395 -0.76 -11.63 -23.66
C SER A 395 -0.85 -10.10 -23.68
N VAL A 396 -0.67 -9.47 -24.85
CA VAL A 396 -0.81 -8.00 -24.98
C VAL A 396 -2.23 -7.52 -24.67
N ARG A 397 -3.27 -8.28 -25.04
CA ARG A 397 -4.67 -7.95 -24.70
C ARG A 397 -4.91 -8.05 -23.20
N ASN A 398 -4.43 -9.10 -22.55
CA ASN A 398 -4.56 -9.31 -21.12
C ASN A 398 -3.79 -8.23 -20.34
N PHE A 399 -2.57 -7.90 -20.78
CA PHE A 399 -1.77 -6.81 -20.23
C PHE A 399 -2.51 -5.48 -20.33
N ARG A 400 -3.06 -5.13 -21.51
CA ARG A 400 -3.88 -3.92 -21.68
C ARG A 400 -5.05 -3.86 -20.71
N HIS A 401 -5.78 -4.98 -20.54
CA HIS A 401 -6.92 -5.03 -19.63
C HIS A 401 -6.48 -4.77 -18.18
N MET A 402 -5.39 -5.40 -17.75
CA MET A 402 -4.85 -5.26 -16.40
C MET A 402 -4.34 -3.84 -16.12
N ILE A 403 -3.62 -3.20 -17.06
CA ILE A 403 -3.20 -1.81 -16.91
C ILE A 403 -4.40 -0.85 -16.83
N GLN A 404 -5.45 -1.07 -17.62
CA GLN A 404 -6.67 -0.27 -17.54
C GLN A 404 -7.40 -0.44 -16.20
N GLN A 405 -7.43 -1.66 -15.65
CA GLN A 405 -7.97 -1.93 -14.31
C GLN A 405 -7.16 -1.21 -13.23
N ILE A 406 -5.83 -1.32 -13.28
CA ILE A 406 -4.91 -0.66 -12.32
C ILE A 406 -5.05 0.86 -12.40
N LEU A 407 -5.07 1.45 -13.60
CA LEU A 407 -5.31 2.88 -13.79
C LEU A 407 -6.66 3.31 -13.21
N GLY A 408 -7.71 2.51 -13.46
CA GLY A 408 -9.04 2.78 -12.90
C GLY A 408 -9.03 2.78 -11.37
N MET A 409 -8.36 1.81 -10.75
CA MET A 409 -8.21 1.73 -9.29
C MET A 409 -7.39 2.90 -8.75
N PHE A 410 -6.28 3.25 -9.41
CA PHE A 410 -5.44 4.39 -9.05
C PHE A 410 -6.22 5.70 -9.08
N LEU A 411 -6.98 5.98 -10.14
CA LEU A 411 -7.79 7.20 -10.23
C LEU A 411 -8.85 7.26 -9.12
N ARG A 412 -9.53 6.15 -8.83
CA ARG A 412 -10.51 6.09 -7.74
C ARG A 412 -9.85 6.31 -6.38
N PHE A 413 -8.67 5.72 -6.17
CA PHE A 413 -7.87 5.97 -4.98
C PHE A 413 -7.46 7.44 -4.86
N THR A 414 -6.91 8.05 -5.90
CA THR A 414 -6.50 9.45 -5.91
C THR A 414 -7.65 10.39 -5.58
N HIS A 415 -8.83 10.16 -6.14
CA HIS A 415 -9.97 11.06 -5.97
C HIS A 415 -10.75 10.84 -4.66
N ARG A 416 -10.77 9.61 -4.12
CA ARG A 416 -11.57 9.27 -2.94
C ARG A 416 -10.76 9.17 -1.65
N TYR A 417 -9.48 8.80 -1.76
CA TYR A 417 -8.69 8.31 -0.63
C TYR A 417 -7.37 9.03 -0.45
N TRP A 418 -6.83 9.71 -1.46
CA TRP A 418 -5.56 10.42 -1.33
C TRP A 418 -5.73 11.80 -0.69
N PHE A 419 -5.12 11.99 0.49
CA PHE A 419 -5.26 13.22 1.27
C PHE A 419 -3.90 13.84 1.58
N GLN A 420 -3.73 15.11 1.25
CA GLN A 420 -2.53 15.87 1.63
C GLN A 420 -2.59 16.34 3.09
N ASP A 421 -3.77 16.75 3.53
CA ASP A 421 -4.08 17.17 4.89
C ASP A 421 -5.36 16.48 5.35
N VAL A 422 -5.41 16.12 6.63
CA VAL A 422 -6.58 15.45 7.23
C VAL A 422 -7.38 16.34 8.18
N SER A 423 -6.78 17.41 8.70
CA SER A 423 -7.34 18.26 9.74
C SER A 423 -6.76 19.68 9.65
N GLU A 424 -7.50 20.69 10.11
CA GLU A 424 -6.96 22.04 10.42
C GLU A 424 -6.48 22.16 11.87
N HIS A 425 -6.80 21.19 12.73
CA HIS A 425 -6.20 21.12 14.06
C HIS A 425 -4.69 20.92 13.91
N THR A 426 -3.92 21.94 14.31
CA THR A 426 -2.52 22.07 13.91
C THR A 426 -1.68 20.85 14.28
N GLN A 427 -1.92 20.26 15.46
CA GLN A 427 -1.20 19.08 15.91
C GLN A 427 -1.48 17.84 15.04
N VAL A 428 -2.76 17.57 14.75
CA VAL A 428 -3.17 16.42 13.91
C VAL A 428 -2.60 16.58 12.50
N LYS A 429 -2.68 17.80 11.97
CA LYS A 429 -2.11 18.17 10.66
C LYS A 429 -0.59 17.94 10.59
N GLU A 430 0.15 18.44 11.57
CA GLU A 430 1.61 18.34 11.62
C GLU A 430 2.08 16.90 11.83
N LEU A 431 1.45 16.15 12.74
CA LEU A 431 1.75 14.73 12.96
C LEU A 431 1.43 13.88 11.72
N PHE A 432 0.34 14.15 11.01
CA PHE A 432 0.03 13.46 9.75
C PHE A 432 1.08 13.72 8.67
N ARG A 433 1.47 14.99 8.47
CA ARG A 433 2.53 15.37 7.52
C ARG A 433 3.88 14.74 7.89
N MET A 434 4.22 14.73 9.17
CA MET A 434 5.45 14.11 9.68
C MET A 434 5.46 12.60 9.43
N THR A 435 4.33 11.93 9.70
CA THR A 435 4.15 10.49 9.43
C THR A 435 4.31 10.19 7.94
N ASN A 436 3.60 10.92 7.06
CA ASN A 436 3.68 10.74 5.61
C ASN A 436 5.08 11.01 5.04
N ARG A 437 5.79 12.01 5.59
CA ARG A 437 7.17 12.31 5.18
C ARG A 437 8.10 11.13 5.47
N HIS A 438 8.04 10.59 6.69
CA HIS A 438 8.87 9.43 7.08
C HIS A 438 8.47 8.15 6.34
N LEU A 439 7.20 7.99 6.00
CA LEU A 439 6.71 6.88 5.19
C LEU A 439 7.04 7.00 3.69
N GLY A 440 7.46 8.17 3.21
CA GLY A 440 7.78 8.40 1.80
C GLY A 440 6.57 8.32 0.87
N THR A 441 5.35 8.52 1.37
CA THR A 441 4.12 8.25 0.62
C THR A 441 4.00 9.10 -0.65
N ALA A 442 4.42 10.36 -0.61
CA ALA A 442 4.38 11.25 -1.78
C ALA A 442 5.32 10.81 -2.91
N GLN A 443 6.49 10.26 -2.57
CA GLN A 443 7.43 9.70 -3.54
C GLN A 443 6.84 8.45 -4.18
N LEU A 444 6.35 7.51 -3.35
CA LEU A 444 5.69 6.29 -3.83
C LEU A 444 4.51 6.59 -4.75
N TYR A 445 3.70 7.61 -4.43
CA TYR A 445 2.60 8.04 -5.30
C TYR A 445 3.09 8.50 -6.67
N THR A 446 4.17 9.28 -6.70
CA THR A 446 4.75 9.77 -7.96
C THR A 446 5.30 8.63 -8.80
N GLU A 447 6.05 7.72 -8.18
CA GLU A 447 6.63 6.53 -8.84
C GLU A 447 5.54 5.63 -9.44
N VAL A 448 4.47 5.34 -8.69
CA VAL A 448 3.35 4.52 -9.19
C VAL A 448 2.62 5.20 -10.33
N ARG A 449 2.39 6.52 -10.23
CA ARG A 449 1.74 7.29 -11.30
C ARG A 449 2.56 7.25 -12.59
N GLU A 450 3.86 7.51 -12.51
CA GLU A 450 4.78 7.49 -13.65
C GLU A 450 4.84 6.09 -14.27
N ALA A 451 4.93 5.03 -13.46
CA ALA A 451 4.91 3.66 -13.95
C ALA A 451 3.61 3.30 -14.72
N ILE A 452 2.44 3.77 -14.24
CA ILE A 452 1.17 3.58 -14.96
C ILE A 452 1.16 4.35 -16.29
N GLU A 453 1.62 5.60 -16.28
CA GLU A 453 1.71 6.44 -17.48
C GLU A 453 2.64 5.80 -18.53
N ASP A 454 3.81 5.31 -18.14
CA ASP A 454 4.78 4.63 -19.01
C ASP A 454 4.19 3.37 -19.65
N MET A 455 3.50 2.54 -18.86
CA MET A 455 2.85 1.32 -19.36
C MET A 455 1.70 1.63 -20.33
N SER A 456 0.95 2.71 -20.08
CA SER A 456 -0.09 3.18 -21.01
C SER A 456 0.51 3.67 -22.33
N GLN A 457 1.58 4.46 -22.27
CA GLN A 457 2.27 4.97 -23.47
C GLN A 457 2.88 3.83 -24.31
N TYR A 458 3.40 2.79 -23.67
CA TYR A 458 3.86 1.58 -24.35
C TYR A 458 2.73 0.91 -25.15
N LEU A 459 1.54 0.75 -24.55
CA LEU A 459 0.38 0.15 -25.20
C LEU A 459 -0.10 0.97 -26.40
N ASP A 460 -0.15 2.29 -26.29
CA ASP A 460 -0.54 3.17 -27.39
C ASP A 460 0.46 3.09 -28.55
N SER A 461 1.75 3.07 -28.24
CA SER A 461 2.82 2.90 -29.23
C SER A 461 2.72 1.55 -29.97
N GLU A 462 2.36 0.48 -29.25
CA GLU A 462 2.18 -0.84 -29.86
C GLU A 462 0.97 -0.91 -30.79
N VAL A 463 -0.14 -0.25 -30.44
CA VAL A 463 -1.31 -0.13 -31.32
C VAL A 463 -0.95 0.60 -32.61
N LEU A 464 -0.21 1.71 -32.51
CA LEU A 464 0.24 2.49 -33.68
C LEU A 464 1.17 1.66 -34.57
N ARG A 465 2.12 0.91 -33.99
CA ARG A 465 3.04 0.03 -34.74
C ARG A 465 2.27 -1.01 -35.56
N ARG A 466 1.30 -1.69 -34.96
CA ARG A 466 0.50 -2.74 -35.62
C ARG A 466 -0.44 -2.20 -36.69
N GLN A 467 -1.03 -1.02 -36.47
CA GLN A 467 -1.79 -0.33 -37.51
C GLN A 467 -0.92 -0.01 -38.71
N GLY A 468 0.32 0.45 -38.47
CA GLY A 468 1.33 0.66 -39.51
C GLY A 468 1.63 -0.61 -40.31
N GLU A 469 1.92 -1.73 -39.64
CA GLU A 469 2.19 -3.01 -40.31
C GLU A 469 1.00 -3.52 -41.13
N THR A 470 -0.21 -3.41 -40.60
CA THR A 470 -1.45 -3.84 -41.30
C THR A 470 -1.70 -2.98 -42.53
N MET A 471 -1.53 -1.66 -42.39
CA MET A 471 -1.64 -0.72 -43.50
C MET A 471 -0.60 -1.03 -44.59
N VAL A 472 0.63 -1.37 -44.21
CA VAL A 472 1.67 -1.79 -45.16
C VAL A 472 1.25 -3.07 -45.90
N ARG A 473 0.78 -4.11 -45.19
CA ARG A 473 0.31 -5.36 -45.83
C ARG A 473 -0.86 -5.11 -46.78
N LEU A 474 -1.86 -4.32 -46.37
CA LEU A 474 -3.00 -3.97 -47.20
C LEU A 474 -2.57 -3.19 -48.45
N THR A 475 -1.61 -2.26 -48.31
CA THR A 475 -1.05 -1.50 -49.43
C THR A 475 -0.35 -2.42 -50.42
N VAL A 476 0.45 -3.38 -49.95
CA VAL A 476 1.13 -4.37 -50.81
C VAL A 476 0.11 -5.23 -51.55
N VAL A 477 -0.89 -5.80 -50.86
CA VAL A 477 -1.94 -6.62 -51.48
C VAL A 477 -2.73 -5.81 -52.51
N THR A 478 -3.13 -4.59 -52.17
CA THR A 478 -3.86 -3.70 -53.08
C THR A 478 -3.03 -3.34 -54.31
N THR A 479 -1.73 -3.06 -54.13
CA THR A 479 -0.79 -2.74 -55.21
C THR A 479 -0.66 -3.91 -56.18
N VAL A 480 -0.36 -5.11 -55.67
CA VAL A 480 -0.22 -6.32 -56.48
C VAL A 480 -1.56 -6.67 -57.15
N GLY A 481 -2.67 -6.55 -56.43
CA GLY A 481 -4.01 -6.77 -56.96
C GLY A 481 -4.39 -5.79 -58.07
N LEU A 482 -4.05 -4.51 -57.93
CA LEU A 482 -4.33 -3.49 -58.94
C LEU A 482 -3.49 -3.69 -60.20
N ILE A 483 -2.22 -4.10 -60.05
CA ILE A 483 -1.39 -4.53 -61.19
C ILE A 483 -2.05 -5.73 -61.88
N GLY A 484 -2.39 -6.77 -61.13
CA GLY A 484 -3.02 -7.98 -61.66
C GLY A 484 -4.36 -7.70 -62.37
N MET A 485 -5.24 -6.89 -61.77
CA MET A 485 -6.52 -6.50 -62.35
C MET A 485 -6.35 -5.64 -63.60
N ALA A 486 -5.43 -4.68 -63.59
CA ALA A 486 -5.19 -3.82 -64.75
C ALA A 486 -4.62 -4.63 -65.93
N THR A 487 -3.65 -5.51 -65.66
CA THR A 487 -3.07 -6.37 -66.70
C THR A 487 -4.09 -7.39 -67.22
N THR A 488 -4.87 -8.02 -66.34
CA THR A 488 -5.89 -9.02 -66.73
C THR A 488 -7.10 -8.37 -67.40
N GLY A 489 -7.54 -7.19 -66.95
CA GLY A 489 -8.64 -6.46 -67.57
C GLY A 489 -8.30 -6.03 -69.01
N PHE A 490 -7.08 -5.51 -69.21
CA PHE A 490 -6.59 -5.17 -70.55
C PHE A 490 -6.48 -6.41 -71.45
N LEU A 491 -5.93 -7.52 -70.92
CA LEU A 491 -5.87 -8.77 -71.65
C LEU A 491 -7.26 -9.33 -71.94
N GLY A 492 -8.18 -9.35 -70.99
CA GLY A 492 -9.54 -9.88 -71.16
C GLY A 492 -10.32 -9.14 -72.23
N MET A 493 -10.15 -7.82 -72.33
CA MET A 493 -10.78 -7.02 -73.39
C MET A 493 -10.16 -7.25 -74.77
N ASN A 494 -8.87 -7.56 -74.85
CA ASN A 494 -8.14 -7.67 -76.13
C ASN A 494 -7.93 -9.11 -76.62
N LEU A 495 -7.96 -10.11 -75.72
CA LEU A 495 -7.88 -11.54 -76.08
C LEU A 495 -9.14 -12.05 -76.78
N ILE A 496 -10.30 -11.45 -76.49
CA ILE A 496 -11.57 -11.79 -77.17
C ILE A 496 -11.50 -11.41 -78.66
N ALA A 497 -10.73 -10.38 -79.02
CA ALA A 497 -10.53 -9.96 -80.40
C ALA A 497 -9.38 -10.71 -81.12
N GLU A 498 -8.44 -11.32 -80.39
CA GLU A 498 -7.18 -11.84 -80.94
C GLU A 498 -6.92 -13.32 -80.56
N ALA A 499 -7.98 -14.14 -80.49
CA ALA A 499 -7.93 -15.52 -80.04
C ALA A 499 -7.02 -16.44 -80.88
N ASP A 500 -6.91 -16.21 -82.19
CA ASP A 500 -6.15 -17.05 -83.15
C ASP A 500 -4.66 -16.66 -83.32
N SER A 501 -4.14 -15.73 -82.53
CA SER A 501 -2.76 -15.24 -82.68
C SER A 501 -1.69 -16.15 -82.03
N PRO A 502 -0.46 -16.20 -82.59
CA PRO A 502 0.64 -17.03 -82.08
C PRO A 502 1.06 -16.63 -80.65
N PHE A 503 1.36 -17.64 -79.83
CA PHE A 503 1.65 -17.50 -78.39
C PHE A 503 2.70 -16.45 -78.03
N ILE A 504 3.75 -16.31 -78.86
CA ILE A 504 4.83 -15.34 -78.68
C ILE A 504 4.31 -13.89 -78.74
N ARG A 505 3.34 -13.61 -79.63
CA ARG A 505 2.74 -12.27 -79.76
C ARG A 505 1.87 -11.92 -78.54
N LYS A 506 1.14 -12.90 -78.00
CA LYS A 506 0.38 -12.75 -76.75
C LYS A 506 1.29 -12.47 -75.55
N LEU A 507 2.43 -13.17 -75.47
CA LEU A 507 3.44 -12.95 -74.42
C LEU A 507 4.05 -11.54 -74.50
N PHE A 508 4.34 -11.05 -75.71
CA PHE A 508 4.87 -9.70 -75.90
C PHE A 508 3.87 -8.62 -75.49
N ILE A 509 2.59 -8.74 -75.91
CA ILE A 509 1.53 -7.81 -75.53
C ILE A 509 1.33 -7.81 -74.00
N PHE A 510 1.35 -8.98 -73.37
CA PHE A 510 1.28 -9.11 -71.92
C PHE A 510 2.41 -8.36 -71.22
N LEU A 511 3.67 -8.56 -71.63
CA LEU A 511 4.83 -7.86 -71.07
C LEU A 511 4.77 -6.35 -71.30
N CYS A 512 4.36 -5.91 -72.50
CA CYS A 512 4.18 -4.50 -72.84
C CYS A 512 3.09 -3.80 -72.01
N VAL A 513 2.13 -4.52 -71.45
CA VAL A 513 1.09 -3.96 -70.58
C VAL A 513 1.50 -4.06 -69.12
N LEU A 514 2.02 -5.23 -68.70
CA LEU A 514 2.42 -5.53 -67.33
C LEU A 514 3.55 -4.61 -66.85
N ILE A 515 4.58 -4.38 -67.66
CA ILE A 515 5.74 -3.57 -67.24
C ILE A 515 5.31 -2.11 -66.98
N PRO A 516 4.61 -1.41 -67.88
CA PRO A 516 4.11 -0.07 -67.61
C PRO A 516 3.10 -0.01 -66.47
N THR A 517 2.15 -0.96 -66.36
CA THR A 517 1.21 -0.96 -65.22
C THR A 517 1.94 -1.14 -63.90
N THR A 518 2.86 -2.09 -63.81
CA THR A 518 3.70 -2.29 -62.62
C THR A 518 4.51 -1.04 -62.28
N ALA A 519 5.18 -0.43 -63.27
CA ALA A 519 5.97 0.78 -63.07
C ALA A 519 5.11 1.95 -62.57
N VAL A 520 3.93 2.16 -63.16
CA VAL A 520 2.98 3.20 -62.74
C VAL A 520 2.47 2.91 -61.33
N THR A 521 2.02 1.69 -61.01
CA THR A 521 1.49 1.38 -59.69
C THR A 521 2.55 1.51 -58.60
N VAL A 522 3.76 1.00 -58.82
CA VAL A 522 4.89 1.16 -57.87
C VAL A 522 5.24 2.64 -57.69
N TYR A 523 5.27 3.41 -58.78
CA TYR A 523 5.50 4.85 -58.73
C TYR A 523 4.41 5.59 -57.93
N THR A 524 3.14 5.23 -58.10
CA THR A 524 2.02 5.77 -57.32
C THR A 524 2.15 5.43 -55.84
N VAL A 525 2.55 4.21 -55.50
CA VAL A 525 2.74 3.75 -54.11
C VAL A 525 3.90 4.49 -53.45
N LEU A 526 5.03 4.66 -54.13
CA LEU A 526 6.18 5.42 -53.64
C LEU A 526 5.84 6.91 -53.37
N LYS A 527 4.86 7.46 -54.10
CA LYS A 527 4.37 8.83 -53.93
C LYS A 527 3.08 8.95 -53.10
N SER A 528 2.53 7.83 -52.60
CA SER A 528 1.23 7.74 -51.92
C SER A 528 1.07 8.74 -50.77
N ARG A 529 2.10 8.90 -49.93
CA ARG A 529 2.10 9.86 -48.82
C ARG A 529 1.85 11.30 -49.27
N ARG A 530 2.45 11.71 -50.40
CA ARG A 530 2.24 13.05 -50.98
C ARG A 530 0.88 13.20 -51.63
N LEU A 531 0.37 12.12 -52.24
CA LEU A 531 -0.99 12.10 -52.78
C LEU A 531 -2.04 12.23 -51.69
N SER A 532 -1.84 11.57 -50.54
CA SER A 532 -2.72 11.67 -49.37
C SER A 532 -2.76 13.10 -48.80
N GLU A 533 -1.60 13.72 -48.61
CA GLU A 533 -1.49 15.13 -48.17
C GLU A 533 -2.14 16.12 -49.17
N PHE A 534 -2.14 15.79 -50.46
CA PHE A 534 -2.85 16.55 -51.48
C PHE A 534 -4.37 16.38 -51.38
N LEU A 535 -4.86 15.14 -51.23
CA LEU A 535 -6.29 14.85 -51.10
C LEU A 535 -6.91 15.53 -49.87
N GLU A 536 -6.21 15.53 -48.74
CA GLU A 536 -6.64 16.20 -47.50
C GLU A 536 -6.76 17.72 -47.67
N LYS A 537 -5.82 18.34 -48.41
CA LYS A 537 -5.89 19.77 -48.79
C LYS A 537 -6.98 20.08 -49.82
N VAL A 538 -7.37 19.10 -50.61
CA VAL A 538 -8.46 19.24 -51.59
C VAL A 538 -9.82 19.09 -50.92
N SER A 539 -9.95 18.23 -49.90
CA SER A 539 -11.18 18.04 -49.12
C SER A 539 -11.48 19.19 -48.16
N ASP A 540 -10.50 20.03 -47.82
CA ASP A 540 -10.75 21.25 -47.03
C ASP A 540 -11.56 22.27 -47.85
N GLU A 541 -12.82 22.47 -47.45
CA GLU A 541 -13.78 23.35 -48.14
C GLU A 541 -13.39 24.84 -48.03
N ARG A 542 -12.52 25.21 -47.08
CA ARG A 542 -12.09 26.60 -46.85
C ARG A 542 -10.87 27.01 -47.68
N ALA A 543 -10.24 26.09 -48.41
CA ALA A 543 -9.02 26.36 -49.15
C ALA A 543 -9.28 26.98 -50.55
N LEU A 544 -8.60 28.10 -50.84
CA LEU A 544 -8.60 28.77 -52.15
C LEU A 544 -8.15 27.82 -53.29
N VAL A 545 -8.83 27.88 -54.44
CA VAL A 545 -8.57 27.02 -55.63
C VAL A 545 -7.09 27.03 -56.06
N ARG A 546 -6.39 28.17 -55.92
CA ARG A 546 -4.95 28.28 -56.20
C ARG A 546 -4.08 27.42 -55.27
N VAL A 547 -4.44 27.28 -54.01
CA VAL A 547 -3.73 26.45 -53.02
C VAL A 547 -3.94 24.96 -53.33
N LYS A 548 -5.14 24.59 -53.78
CA LYS A 548 -5.44 23.23 -54.25
C LYS A 548 -4.61 22.89 -55.51
N PHE A 549 -4.50 23.80 -56.47
CA PHE A 549 -3.69 23.61 -57.68
C PHE A 549 -2.18 23.54 -57.41
N ALA A 550 -1.66 24.37 -56.50
CA ALA A 550 -0.26 24.33 -56.08
C ALA A 550 0.08 23.06 -55.29
N ALA A 551 -0.86 22.55 -54.49
CA ALA A 551 -0.70 21.29 -53.77
C ALA A 551 -0.61 20.11 -54.76
N PHE A 552 -1.39 20.11 -55.85
CA PHE A 552 -1.33 19.09 -56.91
C PHE A 552 0.05 19.02 -57.57
N LEU A 553 0.58 20.18 -57.99
CA LEU A 553 1.92 20.28 -58.60
C LEU A 553 3.05 19.85 -57.66
N ASN A 554 2.90 20.09 -56.36
CA ASN A 554 3.90 19.73 -55.35
C ASN A 554 4.00 18.21 -55.07
N VAL A 555 2.98 17.42 -55.41
CA VAL A 555 3.07 15.95 -55.33
C VAL A 555 4.18 15.43 -56.24
N TRP A 556 4.39 16.09 -57.39
CA TRP A 556 5.26 15.62 -58.48
C TRP A 556 6.68 16.18 -58.40
N ARG A 557 6.92 17.35 -57.79
CA ARG A 557 8.27 17.93 -57.59
C ARG A 557 9.19 17.04 -56.75
N THR A 558 10.31 16.60 -57.32
CA THR A 558 11.40 15.87 -56.62
C THR A 558 12.17 16.80 -55.69
N LYS A 559 12.86 16.25 -54.68
CA LYS A 559 13.58 17.01 -53.62
C LYS A 559 14.64 17.98 -54.17
N HIS A 560 15.00 17.87 -55.45
CA HIS A 560 15.92 18.76 -56.16
C HIS A 560 15.34 20.14 -56.52
N ASP A 561 14.01 20.33 -56.55
CA ASP A 561 13.38 21.60 -56.96
C ASP A 561 12.99 22.52 -55.78
N ARG A 562 13.49 22.26 -54.56
CA ARG A 562 13.22 23.10 -53.37
C ARG A 562 14.40 24.00 -52.97
N LEU A 563 15.45 24.07 -53.79
CA LEU A 563 16.62 24.92 -53.53
C LEU A 563 16.74 26.13 -54.46
N HIS A 564 15.64 26.55 -55.11
CA HIS A 564 15.55 27.85 -55.76
C HIS A 564 14.27 28.58 -55.38
#